data_AF-A0A4R8MMJ8-F1
#
_entry.id   AF-A0A4R8MMJ8-F1
#
_cell.length_a   1.000
_cell.length_b   1.000
_cell.length_c   1.000
_cell.angle_alpha   90.00
_cell.angle_beta   90.00
_cell.angle_gamma   90.00
#
_symmetry.space_group_name_H-M   'P 1'
#
loop_
_entity.id
_entity.type
_entity.pdbx_description
1 polymer ?
#
loop_
_entity_poly.entity_id
_entity_poly.type
_entity_poly.pdbx_seq_one_letter_code
_entity_poly.pdbx_strand_id
1 'polypeptide(L)' 'MLTIYINSESYIENQDWKFAEGTHIGDWLGKKNFEIKDGIIYSNGGKAKIVFSLGLKLIIEDIETQQKGFYVNKS' A
#
# COMPACT_ATOMS: atom_id res chain seq x y z
N MET A 1 25.63 -3.64 2.58
CA MET A 1 24.53 -2.76 2.17
C MET A 1 23.40 -3.03 3.14
N LEU A 2 23.09 -2.09 4.04
CA LEU A 2 22.05 -2.28 5.04
C LEU A 2 20.70 -2.15 4.32
N THR A 3 20.06 -3.27 3.99
CA THR A 3 18.71 -3.26 3.43
C THR A 3 17.77 -2.84 4.55
N ILE A 4 17.54 -1.53 4.68
CA ILE A 4 16.63 -1.01 5.70
C ILE A 4 15.25 -1.51 5.30
N TYR A 5 14.70 -2.39 6.13
CA TYR A 5 13.32 -2.83 6.04
C TYR A 5 12.45 -1.66 6.47
N ILE A 6 12.21 -0.71 5.55
CA ILE A 6 11.39 0.48 5.82
C ILE A 6 9.93 0.09 5.59
N ASN A 7 9.40 -0.76 6.45
CA ASN A 7 7.97 -1.09 6.51
C ASN A 7 7.28 -0.27 7.61
N SER A 8 7.84 0.90 7.97
CA SER A 8 7.17 1.80 8.90
C SER A 8 5.97 2.43 8.20
N GLU A 9 4.87 2.54 8.94
CA GLU A 9 3.61 3.16 8.49
C GLU A 9 3.89 4.55 7.90
N SER A 10 4.69 5.33 8.64
CA SER A 10 5.17 6.65 8.23
C SER A 10 5.91 6.66 6.89
N TYR A 11 6.67 5.62 6.52
CA TYR A 11 7.31 5.58 5.21
C TYR A 11 6.29 5.48 4.09
N ILE A 12 5.35 4.54 4.23
CA ILE A 12 4.33 4.24 3.22
C ILE A 12 3.40 5.46 3.03
N GLU A 13 3.00 6.13 4.11
CA GLU A 13 2.18 7.35 4.07
C GLU A 13 2.85 8.52 3.33
N ASN A 14 4.19 8.59 3.39
CA ASN A 14 4.94 9.68 2.80
C ASN A 14 5.38 9.43 1.34
N GLN A 15 5.10 8.26 0.77
CA GLN A 15 5.39 8.00 -0.65
C GLN A 15 4.22 8.39 -1.58
N ASP A 16 4.55 8.64 -2.85
CA ASP A 16 3.56 8.83 -3.91
C ASP A 16 3.35 7.52 -4.67
N TRP A 17 2.68 6.57 -4.03
CA TRP A 17 2.40 5.25 -4.61
C TRP A 17 1.55 5.38 -5.86
N LYS A 18 2.06 4.87 -6.98
CA LYS A 18 1.30 4.74 -8.22
C LYS A 18 0.75 3.34 -8.32
N PHE A 19 -0.56 3.26 -8.51
CA PHE A 19 -1.24 2.01 -8.79
C PHE A 19 -0.68 1.37 -10.06
N ALA A 20 -0.26 0.11 -9.96
CA ALA A 20 0.09 -0.68 -11.13
C ALA A 20 -1.20 -1.22 -11.75
N GLU A 21 -1.43 -0.87 -13.01
CA GLU A 21 -2.62 -1.30 -13.77
C GLU A 21 -2.73 -2.83 -13.85
N GLY A 22 -3.96 -3.33 -13.99
CA GLY A 22 -4.26 -4.76 -14.14
C GLY A 22 -4.72 -5.47 -12.85
N THR A 23 -5.04 -4.72 -11.79
CA THR A 23 -5.51 -5.27 -10.52
C THR A 23 -6.92 -4.79 -10.22
N HIS A 24 -7.75 -5.64 -9.60
CA HIS A 24 -9.20 -5.39 -9.46
C HIS A 24 -9.59 -4.60 -8.20
N ILE A 25 -8.64 -4.36 -7.30
CA ILE A 25 -8.88 -3.71 -5.99
C ILE A 25 -9.12 -2.19 -6.09
N GLY A 26 -8.81 -1.57 -7.23
CA GLY A 26 -8.84 -0.11 -7.40
C GLY A 26 -7.68 0.62 -6.71
N ASP A 27 -7.62 1.94 -6.88
CA ASP A 27 -6.55 2.78 -6.31
C ASP A 27 -6.91 3.25 -4.88
N TRP A 28 -6.26 2.66 -3.89
CA TRP A 28 -6.47 2.94 -2.47
C TRP A 28 -5.57 4.07 -1.94
N LEU A 29 -4.47 4.38 -2.64
CA LEU A 29 -3.42 5.25 -2.12
C LEU A 29 -3.32 6.58 -2.88
N GLY A 30 -3.84 6.66 -4.11
CA GLY A 30 -3.67 7.81 -5.00
C GLY A 30 -4.36 9.12 -4.61
N LYS A 31 -5.12 9.15 -3.51
CA LYS A 31 -5.71 10.40 -2.97
C LYS A 31 -5.20 10.78 -1.57
N LYS A 32 -4.23 10.05 -1.01
CA LYS A 32 -3.73 10.23 0.37
C LYS A 32 -4.85 10.32 1.42
N ASN A 33 -6.00 9.71 1.13
CA ASN A 33 -7.14 9.66 2.05
C ASN A 33 -7.20 8.28 2.68
N PHE A 34 -6.13 7.94 3.39
CA PHE A 34 -5.97 6.69 4.11
C PHE A 34 -5.13 6.92 5.38
N GLU A 35 -5.31 6.03 6.35
CA GLU A 35 -4.49 5.94 7.57
C GLU A 35 -3.89 4.53 7.62
N ILE A 36 -2.66 4.40 8.09
CA ILE A 36 -2.04 3.09 8.32
C ILE A 36 -1.89 2.86 9.82
N LYS A 37 -2.45 1.76 10.32
CA LYS A 37 -2.32 1.35 11.71
C LYS A 37 -2.24 -0.16 11.85
N ASP A 38 -1.23 -0.62 12.58
CA ASP A 38 -0.93 -2.03 12.82
C ASP A 38 -0.80 -2.84 11.51
N GLY A 39 -0.22 -2.21 10.47
CA GLY A 39 -0.07 -2.81 9.14
C GLY A 39 -1.36 -2.90 8.31
N ILE A 40 -2.45 -2.26 8.77
CA ILE A 40 -3.73 -2.17 8.07
C ILE A 40 -3.91 -0.76 7.52
N ILE A 41 -4.29 -0.66 6.25
CA ILE A 41 -4.70 0.55 5.57
C ILE A 41 -6.21 0.71 5.75
N TYR A 42 -6.60 1.83 6.34
CA TYR A 42 -7.99 2.26 6.50
C TYR A 42 -8.27 3.35 5.49
N SER A 43 -9.24 3.14 4.60
CA SER A 43 -9.65 4.13 3.61
C SER A 43 -11.17 4.17 3.48
N ASN A 44 -11.69 5.15 2.73
CA ASN A 44 -13.12 5.18 2.37
C ASN A 44 -13.56 3.94 1.57
N GLY A 45 -12.63 3.22 0.94
CA GLY A 45 -12.88 2.00 0.18
C GLY A 45 -12.90 0.72 1.03
N GLY A 46 -12.69 0.82 2.35
CA GLY A 46 -12.66 -0.32 3.27
C GLY A 46 -11.29 -0.50 3.94
N LYS A 47 -10.95 -1.76 4.24
CA LYS A 47 -9.70 -2.12 4.93
C LYS A 47 -8.85 -3.04 4.07
N ALA A 48 -7.56 -2.75 3.97
CA ALA A 48 -6.58 -3.60 3.31
C ALA A 48 -5.40 -3.87 4.23
N LYS A 49 -4.85 -5.08 4.20
CA LYS A 49 -3.61 -5.40 4.92
C LYS A 49 -2.40 -5.15 4.02
N ILE A 50 -1.30 -4.69 4.60
CA ILE A 50 -0.01 -4.63 3.91
C ILE A 50 0.57 -6.04 3.90
N VAL A 51 0.65 -6.65 2.71
CA VAL A 51 1.20 -8.01 2.54
C VAL A 51 2.70 -7.97 2.32
N PHE A 52 3.19 -6.93 1.65
CA PHE A 52 4.60 -6.78 1.34
C PHE A 52 4.94 -5.31 1.12
N SER A 53 6.04 -4.83 1.71
CA SER A 53 6.60 -3.52 1.46
C SER A 53 8.12 -3.63 1.41
N LEU A 54 8.71 -3.30 0.25
CA LEU A 54 10.16 -3.29 0.09
C LEU A 54 10.58 -2.27 -0.97
N GLY A 55 11.32 -1.25 -0.53
CA GLY A 55 11.84 -0.20 -1.40
C GLY A 55 10.71 0.46 -2.21
N LEU A 56 10.72 0.27 -3.52
CA LEU A 56 9.76 0.87 -4.44
C LEU A 56 8.51 0.02 -4.70
N LYS A 57 8.33 -1.11 -4.01
CA LYS A 57 7.21 -2.02 -4.23
C LYS A 57 6.36 -2.15 -2.97
N LEU A 58 5.05 -2.04 -3.15
CA LEU A 58 4.06 -2.26 -2.11
C LEU A 58 2.96 -3.18 -2.65
N ILE A 59 2.59 -4.17 -1.85
CA ILE A 59 1.47 -5.08 -2.11
C ILE A 59 0.52 -5.00 -0.93
N ILE A 60 -0.74 -4.70 -1.23
CA ILE A 60 -1.82 -4.69 -0.27
C ILE A 60 -2.85 -5.75 -0.66
N GLU A 61 -3.62 -6.24 0.30
CA GLU A 61 -4.72 -7.17 0.06
C GLU A 61 -5.97 -6.67 0.78
N ASP A 62 -7.05 -6.49 0.02
CA ASP A 62 -8.37 -6.18 0.56
C ASP A 62 -8.84 -7.32 1.47
N ILE A 63 -9.23 -6.99 2.69
CA ILE A 63 -9.62 -7.98 3.70
C ILE A 63 -10.95 -8.66 3.33
N GLU A 64 -11.85 -7.97 2.64
CA GLU A 64 -13.17 -8.49 2.26
C GLU A 64 -13.10 -9.33 0.99
N THR A 65 -12.44 -8.81 -0.04
CA THR A 65 -12.42 -9.44 -1.37
C THR A 65 -11.22 -10.36 -1.61
N GLN A 66 -10.21 -10.30 -0.75
CA GLN A 66 -8.91 -10.98 -0.90
C GLN A 66 -8.15 -10.61 -2.20
N GLN A 67 -8.59 -9.55 -2.88
CA GLN A 67 -7.92 -9.05 -4.07
C GLN A 67 -6.64 -8.32 -3.68
N LYS A 68 -5.63 -8.41 -4.55
CA LYS A 68 -4.32 -7.79 -4.31
C LYS A 68 -4.16 -6.54 -5.14
N GLY A 69 -3.71 -5.47 -4.49
CA GLY A 69 -3.25 -4.24 -5.12
C GLY A 69 -1.75 -4.20 -5.18
N PHE A 70 -1.24 -3.83 -6.35
CA PHE A 70 0.20 -3.69 -6.59
C PHE A 70 0.50 -2.23 -6.81
N TYR A 71 1.46 -1.71 -6.07
CA TYR A 71 1.85 -0.31 -6.10
C TYR A 71 3.34 -0.19 -6.31
N VAL A 72 3.71 0.80 -7.11
CA VAL A 72 5.10 1.16 -7.35
C VAL A 72 5.33 2.62 -6.97
N ASN A 73 6.40 2.87 -6.26
CA ASN A 73 6.88 4.23 -6.03
C ASN A 73 7.84 4.58 -7.16
N LYS A 74 7.42 5.48 -8.05
CA LYS A 74 8.32 6.07 -9.05
C LYS A 74 8.88 7.34 -8.42
N SER A 75 9.98 7.21 -7.67
CA SER A 75 10.90 8.35 -7.49
C SER A 75 11.51 8.76 -8.81
#